data_AF-A0A7C5TR85-F1
#
_entry.id   AF-A0A7C5TR85-F1
#
_cell.length_a   1.000
_cell.length_b   1.000
_cell.length_c   1.000
_cell.angle_alpha   90.00
_cell.angle_beta   90.00
_cell.angle_gamma   90.00
#
_symmetry.space_group_name_H-M   'P 1'
#
loop_
_entity.id
_entity.type
_entity.pdbx_description
1 polymer ?
#
loop_
_entity_poly.entity_id
_entity_poly.type
_entity_poly.pdbx_seq_one_letter_code
_entity_poly.pdbx_strand_id
1 'polypeptide(L)' 'MNESAKLILHEKPAGILLSLKSREKKYASVLAKENDCTYTHVLKIVSDLEDRGI' A
#
# COMPACT_ATOMS: atom_id res chain seq x y z
N MET A 1 -16.91 -12.18 2.64
CA MET A 1 -15.97 -11.05 2.79
C MET A 1 -15.59 -10.56 1.39
N ASN A 2 -15.64 -9.25 1.15
CA ASN A 2 -15.19 -8.63 -0.10
C ASN A 2 -13.66 -8.87 -0.28
N GLU A 3 -13.20 -9.18 -1.49
CA GLU A 3 -11.79 -9.40 -1.81
C GLU A 3 -10.90 -8.19 -1.48
N SER A 4 -11.41 -6.96 -1.66
CA SER A 4 -10.69 -5.74 -1.27
C SER A 4 -10.49 -5.64 0.24
N ALA A 5 -11.49 -6.08 1.02
CA ALA A 5 -11.37 -6.13 2.47
C ALA A 5 -10.31 -7.14 2.91
N LYS A 6 -10.17 -8.29 2.22
CA LYS A 6 -9.09 -9.25 2.51
C LYS A 6 -7.72 -8.61 2.33
N LEU A 7 -7.50 -7.88 1.24
CA LEU A 7 -6.20 -7.23 0.97
C LEU A 7 -5.81 -6.24 2.08
N ILE A 8 -6.69 -5.29 2.41
CA ILE A 8 -6.39 -4.21 3.37
C ILE A 8 -6.43 -4.66 4.85
N LEU A 9 -6.85 -5.88 5.15
CA LEU A 9 -6.77 -6.45 6.50
C LEU A 9 -5.40 -7.07 6.80
N HIS A 10 -4.54 -7.21 5.79
CA HIS A 10 -3.14 -7.58 5.99
C HIS A 10 -2.30 -6.38 6.42
N GLU A 11 -1.34 -6.61 7.30
CA GLU A 11 -0.49 -5.57 7.92
C GLU A 11 0.21 -4.66 6.90
N LYS A 12 0.86 -5.23 5.88
CA LYS A 12 1.63 -4.45 4.89
C LYS A 12 0.73 -3.62 3.95
N PRO A 13 -0.32 -4.19 3.31
CA PRO A 13 -1.25 -3.37 2.52
C PRO A 13 -1.97 -2.29 3.34
N ALA A 14 -2.40 -2.62 4.57
CA ALA A 14 -3.00 -1.64 5.47
C ALA A 14 -2.05 -0.49 5.78
N GLY A 15 -0.80 -0.81 6.15
CA GLY A 15 0.24 0.18 6.45
C GLY A 15 0.54 1.09 5.27
N ILE A 16 0.72 0.52 4.07
CA ILE A 16 0.99 1.30 2.85
C ILE A 16 -0.19 2.23 2.52
N LEU A 17 -1.43 1.73 2.63
CA LEU A 17 -2.62 2.54 2.41
C LEU A 17 -2.71 3.71 3.42
N LEU A 18 -2.40 3.46 4.68
CA LEU A 18 -2.37 4.50 5.72
C LEU A 18 -1.23 5.51 5.48
N SER A 19 -0.06 5.06 5.03
CA SER A 19 1.06 5.93 4.64
C SER A 19 0.71 6.87 3.48
N LEU A 20 -0.21 6.46 2.61
CA LEU A 20 -0.73 7.23 1.47
C LEU A 20 -1.86 8.22 1.85
N LYS A 21 -2.33 8.23 3.10
CA LYS A 21 -3.39 9.14 3.56
C LYS A 21 -3.03 10.63 3.43
N SER A 22 -1.74 10.96 3.38
CA SER A 22 -1.27 12.33 3.16
C SER A 22 -1.63 12.84 1.76
N ARG A 23 -1.89 14.15 1.62
CA ARG A 23 -2.07 14.79 0.29
C ARG A 23 -0.74 14.96 -0.46
N GLU A 24 0.38 14.69 0.18
CA GLU A 24 1.70 14.76 -0.43
C GLU A 24 1.99 13.51 -1.26
N LYS A 25 2.55 13.72 -2.46
CA LYS A 25 3.05 12.60 -3.26
C LYS A 25 4.23 11.97 -2.55
N LYS A 26 4.16 10.67 -2.29
CA LYS A 26 5.26 9.88 -1.74
C LYS A 26 5.89 9.01 -2.80
N TYR A 27 7.21 8.94 -2.81
CA TYR A 27 7.93 7.95 -3.61
C TYR A 27 7.80 6.55 -2.99
N ALA A 28 7.77 5.52 -3.82
CA ALA A 28 7.69 4.13 -3.35
C ALA A 28 8.86 3.73 -2.44
N SER A 29 10.05 4.34 -2.60
CA SER A 29 11.19 4.14 -1.67
C SER A 29 10.93 4.68 -0.26
N VAL A 30 10.17 5.77 -0.12
CA VAL A 30 9.76 6.32 1.17
C VAL A 30 8.74 5.39 1.83
N LEU A 31 7.74 4.94 1.07
CA LEU A 31 6.74 3.98 1.56
C LEU A 31 7.38 2.67 2.02
N ALA A 32 8.39 2.18 1.29
CA ALA A 32 9.13 0.97 1.61
C ALA A 32 9.85 1.09 2.96
N LYS A 33 10.48 2.25 3.20
CA LYS A 33 11.15 2.57 4.47
C LYS A 33 10.17 2.71 5.63
N GLU A 34 9.05 3.40 5.43
CA GLU A 34 8.02 3.59 6.46
C GLU A 34 7.34 2.28 6.88
N ASN A 35 7.19 1.34 5.94
CA ASN A 35 6.47 0.09 6.13
C ASN A 35 7.37 -1.13 6.29
N ASP A 36 8.69 -0.95 6.42
CA ASP A 36 9.68 -2.03 6.55
C ASP A 36 9.49 -3.13 5.49
N CYS A 37 9.51 -2.75 4.21
CA CYS A 37 9.41 -3.68 3.10
C CYS A 37 10.27 -3.25 1.92
N THR A 38 10.34 -4.08 0.87
CA THR A 38 11.13 -3.77 -0.32
C THR A 38 10.37 -2.84 -1.26
N TYR A 39 11.11 -2.08 -2.06
CA TYR A 39 10.55 -1.24 -3.12
C TYR A 39 9.59 -2.02 -4.03
N THR A 40 9.98 -3.21 -4.49
CA THR A 40 9.14 -4.07 -5.33
C THR A 40 7.86 -4.51 -4.63
N HIS A 41 7.91 -4.74 -3.31
CA HIS A 41 6.72 -5.11 -2.54
C HIS A 41 5.72 -3.95 -2.48
N VAL A 42 6.20 -2.72 -2.30
CA VAL A 42 5.35 -1.52 -2.36
C VAL A 42 4.69 -1.39 -3.72
N LEU A 43 5.45 -1.50 -4.82
CA LEU A 43 4.87 -1.38 -6.16
C LEU A 43 3.75 -2.39 -6.38
N LYS A 44 3.96 -3.65 -6.00
CA LYS A 44 2.94 -4.69 -6.12
C LYS A 44 1.66 -4.32 -5.36
N ILE A 45 1.79 -3.87 -4.11
CA ILE A 45 0.65 -3.51 -3.28
C ILE A 45 -0.08 -2.29 -3.85
N VAL A 46 0.64 -1.25 -4.27
CA VAL A 46 0.04 -0.04 -4.85
C VAL A 46 -0.71 -0.37 -6.14
N SER A 47 -0.13 -1.19 -7.02
CA SER A 47 -0.82 -1.66 -8.23
C SER A 47 -2.07 -2.49 -7.89
N ASP A 48 -1.99 -3.39 -6.91
CA ASP A 48 -3.15 -4.17 -6.47
C ASP A 48 -4.27 -3.30 -5.89
N LEU A 49 -3.93 -2.17 -5.24
CA LEU A 49 -4.89 -1.18 -4.73
C LEU A 49 -5.53 -0.38 -5.88
N GLU A 50 -4.72 0.11 -6.82
CA GLU A 50 -5.17 0.86 -8.01
C GLU A 50 -6.11 0.00 -8.88
N ASP A 51 -5.77 -1.26 -9.13
CA ASP A 51 -6.58 -2.22 -9.89
C ASP A 51 -7.96 -2.47 -9.24
N ARG A 52 -8.06 -2.24 -7.93
CA ARG A 52 -9.29 -2.38 -7.14
C ARG A 52 -10.04 -1.05 -6.94
N GLY A 53 -9.52 0.05 -7.49
CA GLY A 53 -10.09 1.39 -7.38
C GLY A 53 -10.00 2.00 -5.98
N ILE A 54 -8.97 1.62 -5.20
CA ILE A 54 -8.70 2.16 -3.86
C ILE A 54 -7.72 3.33 -3.95
#